data_AF-A0A8T0DUZ3-F1
#
_entry.id   AF-A0A8T0DUZ3-F1
#
_cell.length_a   1.000
_cell.length_b   1.000
_cell.length_c   1.000
_cell.angle_alpha   90.00
_cell.angle_beta   90.00
_cell.angle_gamma   90.00
#
_symmetry.space_group_name_H-M   'P 1'
#
loop_
_entity.id
_entity.type
_entity.pdbx_description
1 polymer ?
#
loop_
_entity_poly.entity_id
_entity_poly.type
_entity_poly.pdbx_seq_one_letter_code
_entity_poly.pdbx_strand_id
1 'polypeptide(L)'
;MQDLGLEKLRSQPNLLYTLLMTDGLLSTLSPQQQKHFSDAISALGVGHCVELGRLLQDSSVPDTDKLKEMCSKFTSDELAKHLAGFILTKDAQLHRLLQPLKDTQPHVLPALFDQLFDRLRHSPRRLRHTSTCFDAMLQLNLSANSLTSVNQAFLAAAFRVLRSPCPELADPLDHLSTLLPSEFCEAWLTEARASLSRQDFVGLLELLQRLDPKTRDTVFELLAYSLPGFGETSRLRKLLLAIAELSNGPLLRLATHNARPFLPSGLGDAYLAVSDVLCLGMKRNVGVIIPAGLSATHYRGLRKLLLAIAELSNGPLLRLATHNARPFLPSGLGDAYLAVSDVLW
;
A
#
# COMPACT_ATOMS: atom_id res chain seq x y z
N MET A 1 4.56 18.60 21.89
CA MET A 1 3.44 18.27 20.96
C MET A 1 3.68 18.80 19.55
N GLN A 2 4.23 20.02 19.37
CA GLN A 2 4.56 20.57 18.05
C GLN A 2 5.59 19.72 17.27
N ASP A 3 6.65 19.26 17.94
CA ASP A 3 7.65 18.37 17.33
C ASP A 3 7.05 17.06 16.84
N LEU A 4 6.14 16.46 17.62
CA LEU A 4 5.46 15.21 17.27
C LEU A 4 4.55 15.35 16.03
N GLY A 5 3.95 16.52 15.83
CA GLY A 5 3.12 16.83 14.66
C GLY A 5 3.96 17.02 13.39
N LEU A 6 5.09 17.73 13.52
CA LEU A 6 6.08 17.89 12.47
C LEU A 6 6.72 16.56 12.05
N GLU A 7 7.07 15.73 13.03
CA GLU A 7 7.65 14.40 12.81
C GLU A 7 6.64 13.46 12.13
N LYS A 8 5.34 13.56 12.47
CA LYS A 8 4.26 12.86 11.77
C LYS A 8 4.05 13.35 10.34
N LEU A 9 4.13 14.65 10.08
CA LEU A 9 4.02 15.19 8.72
C LEU A 9 5.22 14.78 7.85
N ARG A 10 6.44 14.76 8.44
CA ARG A 10 7.66 14.23 7.78
C ARG A 10 7.51 12.76 7.42
N SER A 11 7.01 11.95 8.36
CA SER A 11 6.88 10.51 8.18
C SER A 11 5.65 10.10 7.37
N GLN A 12 4.68 10.99 7.13
CA GLN A 12 3.46 10.68 6.38
C GLN A 12 3.13 11.79 5.35
N PRO A 13 3.81 11.81 4.19
CA PRO A 13 3.59 12.80 3.14
C PRO A 13 2.13 12.87 2.64
N ASN A 14 1.38 11.77 2.75
CA ASN A 14 -0.04 11.72 2.39
C ASN A 14 -0.91 12.62 3.28
N LEU A 15 -0.55 12.80 4.56
CA LEU A 15 -1.23 13.75 5.43
C LEU A 15 -1.01 15.18 4.94
N LEU A 16 0.21 15.51 4.51
CA LEU A 16 0.52 16.83 3.96
C LEU A 16 -0.36 17.14 2.73
N TYR A 17 -0.46 16.24 1.75
CA TYR A 17 -1.33 16.44 0.58
C TYR A 17 -2.81 16.55 0.97
N THR A 18 -3.27 15.74 1.93
CA THR A 18 -4.65 15.82 2.44
C THR A 18 -4.93 17.19 3.03
N LEU A 19 -4.04 17.69 3.90
CA LEU A 19 -4.19 19.00 4.53
C LEU A 19 -4.16 20.12 3.48
N LEU A 20 -3.23 20.03 2.52
CA LEU A 20 -3.08 21.03 1.46
C LEU A 20 -4.24 21.05 0.48
N MET A 21 -4.96 19.94 0.26
CA MET A 21 -6.10 19.88 -0.65
C MET A 21 -7.44 20.08 0.05
N THR A 22 -7.49 20.11 1.39
CA THR A 22 -8.74 20.31 2.12
C THR A 22 -9.16 21.77 2.05
N ASP A 23 -10.31 22.03 1.44
CA ASP A 23 -10.79 23.39 1.20
C ASP A 23 -11.11 24.09 2.52
N GLY A 24 -10.59 25.30 2.69
CA GLY A 24 -10.81 26.12 3.89
C GLY A 24 -10.15 25.59 5.18
N LEU A 25 -9.37 24.50 5.14
CA LEU A 25 -8.69 24.03 6.35
C LEU A 25 -7.72 25.09 6.88
N LEU A 26 -6.91 25.70 6.01
CA LEU A 26 -5.99 26.75 6.43
C LEU A 26 -6.71 28.00 6.92
N SER A 27 -7.85 28.37 6.32
CA SER A 27 -8.62 29.54 6.72
C SER A 27 -9.42 29.33 8.02
N THR A 28 -9.66 28.09 8.44
CA THR A 28 -10.28 27.76 9.74
C THR A 28 -9.28 27.71 10.89
N LEU A 29 -7.97 27.73 10.60
CA LEU A 29 -6.92 27.85 11.62
C LEU A 29 -6.79 29.29 12.11
N SER A 30 -6.52 29.47 13.40
CA SER A 30 -6.17 30.79 13.95
C SER A 30 -4.89 31.35 13.30
N PRO A 31 -4.67 32.68 13.30
CA PRO A 31 -3.46 33.28 12.71
C PRO A 31 -2.16 32.70 13.29
N GLN A 32 -2.15 32.37 14.58
CA GLN A 32 -1.02 31.76 15.24
C GLN A 32 -0.78 30.31 14.75
N GLN A 33 -1.84 29.53 14.54
CA GLN A 33 -1.74 28.16 13.98
C GLN A 33 -1.33 28.18 12.50
N GLN A 34 -1.83 29.13 11.71
CA GLN A 34 -1.40 29.33 10.32
C GLN A 34 0.09 29.65 10.25
N LYS A 35 0.58 30.54 11.11
CA LYS A 35 2.01 30.86 11.21
C LYS A 35 2.84 29.62 11.57
N HIS A 36 2.43 28.85 12.58
CA HIS A 36 3.13 27.62 12.95
C HIS A 36 3.13 26.58 11.81
N PHE A 37 2.03 26.46 11.08
CA PHE A 37 1.95 25.56 9.93
C PHE A 37 2.86 26.02 8.78
N SER A 38 2.95 27.33 8.55
CA SER A 38 3.89 27.92 7.58
C SER A 38 5.34 27.71 7.99
N ASP A 39 5.68 27.96 9.26
CA ASP A 39 7.03 27.74 9.79
C ASP A 39 7.42 26.26 9.70
N ALA A 40 6.46 25.36 9.96
CA ALA A 40 6.60 23.93 9.80
C ALA A 40 6.90 23.51 8.35
N ILE A 41 6.13 24.01 7.38
CA ILE A 41 6.37 23.77 5.95
C ILE A 41 7.75 24.28 5.52
N SER A 42 8.14 25.47 5.95
CA SER A 42 9.44 26.06 5.65
C SER A 42 10.58 25.19 6.21
N ALA A 43 10.45 24.72 7.46
CA ALA A 43 11.41 23.81 8.10
C ALA A 43 11.45 22.41 7.45
N LEU A 44 10.48 22.07 6.60
CA LEU A 44 10.45 20.84 5.82
C LEU A 44 11.10 20.98 4.44
N GLY A 45 11.38 22.21 3.99
CA GLY A 45 11.91 22.47 2.65
C GLY A 45 10.91 22.15 1.52
N VAL A 46 9.61 22.05 1.82
CA VAL A 46 8.56 21.67 0.85
C VAL A 46 7.77 22.87 0.31
N GLY A 47 8.38 24.06 0.32
CA GLY A 47 7.72 25.32 -0.10
C GLY A 47 7.12 25.26 -1.51
N HIS A 48 7.88 24.78 -2.49
CA HIS A 48 7.38 24.61 -3.86
C HIS A 48 6.22 23.62 -3.94
N CYS A 49 6.20 22.58 -3.10
CA CYS A 49 5.09 21.62 -3.06
C CYS A 49 3.80 22.29 -2.58
N VAL A 50 3.89 23.28 -1.68
CA VAL A 50 2.73 24.03 -1.20
C VAL A 50 2.23 25.00 -2.27
N GLU A 51 3.13 25.68 -2.99
CA GLU A 51 2.77 26.51 -4.15
C GLU A 51 2.03 25.70 -5.21
N LEU A 52 2.56 24.51 -5.55
CA LEU A 52 1.90 23.57 -6.45
C LEU A 52 0.52 23.18 -5.92
N GLY A 53 0.42 22.76 -4.65
CA GLY A 53 -0.86 22.37 -4.05
C GLY A 53 -1.93 23.46 -4.13
N ARG A 54 -1.55 24.73 -3.90
CA ARG A 54 -2.46 25.88 -4.03
C ARG A 54 -2.92 26.08 -5.47
N LEU A 55 -2.00 26.00 -6.44
CA LEU A 55 -2.34 26.09 -7.86
C LEU A 55 -3.33 25.00 -8.29
N LEU A 56 -3.24 23.80 -7.69
CA LEU A 56 -4.12 22.67 -7.97
C LEU A 56 -5.45 22.71 -7.17
N GLN A 57 -5.53 23.49 -6.09
CA GLN A 57 -6.74 23.65 -5.30
C GLN A 57 -7.76 24.56 -5.97
N ASP A 58 -7.32 25.60 -6.68
CA ASP A 58 -8.22 26.55 -7.32
C ASP A 58 -9.18 25.81 -8.28
N SER A 59 -10.47 26.11 -8.16
CA SER A 59 -11.54 25.39 -8.87
C SER A 59 -11.55 25.63 -10.38
N SER A 60 -10.74 26.56 -10.88
CA SER A 60 -10.50 26.82 -12.30
C SER A 60 -9.48 25.85 -12.90
N VAL A 61 -9.53 25.63 -14.21
CA VAL A 61 -8.46 24.94 -14.95
C VAL A 61 -7.12 25.60 -14.59
N PRO A 62 -6.06 24.85 -14.26
CA PRO A 62 -4.78 25.45 -13.91
C PRO A 62 -4.30 26.34 -15.05
N ASP A 63 -3.93 27.57 -14.73
CA ASP A 63 -3.22 28.47 -15.64
C ASP A 63 -1.97 27.75 -16.16
N THR A 64 -1.95 27.45 -17.46
CA THR A 64 -0.92 26.60 -18.08
C THR A 64 0.47 27.22 -18.00
N ASP A 65 0.56 28.55 -18.02
CA ASP A 65 1.84 29.24 -17.94
C ASP A 65 2.39 29.19 -16.52
N LYS A 66 1.52 29.43 -15.52
CA LYS A 66 1.89 29.26 -14.10
C LYS A 66 2.24 27.81 -13.78
N LEU A 67 1.48 26.85 -14.31
CA LEU A 67 1.77 25.43 -14.12
C LEU A 67 3.13 25.09 -14.72
N LYS A 68 3.45 25.58 -15.92
CA LYS A 68 4.74 25.35 -16.58
C LYS A 68 5.90 25.95 -15.77
N GLU A 69 5.77 27.19 -15.33
CA GLU A 69 6.76 27.87 -14.48
C GLU A 69 6.97 27.08 -13.18
N MET A 70 5.89 26.72 -12.51
CA MET A 70 5.93 25.98 -11.26
C MET A 70 6.63 24.63 -11.49
N CYS A 71 6.20 23.84 -12.48
CA CYS A 71 6.78 22.53 -12.82
C CYS A 71 8.30 22.59 -13.06
N SER A 72 8.82 23.70 -13.59
CA SER A 72 10.27 23.88 -13.81
C SER A 72 11.09 23.91 -12.52
N LYS A 73 10.46 24.10 -11.35
CA LYS A 73 11.10 24.11 -10.03
C LYS A 73 11.37 22.70 -9.47
N PHE A 74 10.98 21.65 -10.18
CA PHE A 74 11.08 20.25 -9.75
C PHE A 74 11.84 19.42 -10.77
N THR A 75 12.49 18.36 -10.29
CA THR A 75 12.85 17.24 -11.18
C THR A 75 11.59 16.50 -11.64
N SER A 76 11.65 15.80 -12.78
CA SER A 76 10.50 15.06 -13.30
C SER A 76 9.97 14.02 -12.30
N ASP A 77 10.87 13.34 -11.56
CA ASP A 77 10.51 12.33 -10.56
C ASP A 77 9.84 12.95 -9.32
N GLU A 78 10.37 14.07 -8.83
CA GLU A 78 9.76 14.80 -7.70
C GLU A 78 8.38 15.33 -8.09
N LEU A 79 8.27 15.92 -9.28
CA LEU A 79 7.01 16.43 -9.81
C LEU A 79 5.97 15.30 -9.94
N ALA A 80 6.34 14.19 -10.57
CA ALA A 80 5.49 13.00 -10.68
C ALA A 80 5.01 12.51 -9.31
N LYS A 81 5.93 12.42 -8.34
CA LYS A 81 5.62 12.00 -6.96
C LYS A 81 4.63 12.95 -6.29
N HIS A 82 4.82 14.27 -6.39
CA HIS A 82 3.94 15.25 -5.77
C HIS A 82 2.55 15.27 -6.43
N LEU A 83 2.50 15.30 -7.76
CA LEU A 83 1.26 15.25 -8.54
C LEU A 83 0.45 13.99 -8.24
N ALA A 84 1.09 12.82 -8.17
CA ALA A 84 0.42 11.57 -7.78
C ALA A 84 -0.24 11.68 -6.39
N GLY A 85 0.41 12.35 -5.44
CA GLY A 85 -0.16 12.62 -4.12
C GLY A 85 -1.39 13.51 -4.15
N PHE A 86 -1.36 14.59 -4.93
CA PHE A 86 -2.49 15.50 -5.08
C PHE A 86 -3.68 14.83 -5.77
N ILE A 87 -3.44 14.12 -6.88
CA ILE A 87 -4.48 13.39 -7.62
C ILE A 87 -5.19 12.38 -6.73
N LEU A 88 -4.44 11.61 -5.95
CA LEU A 88 -5.01 10.60 -5.05
C LEU A 88 -5.73 11.17 -3.83
N THR A 89 -5.67 12.48 -3.61
CA THR A 89 -6.39 13.14 -2.52
C THR A 89 -7.80 13.55 -2.95
N LYS A 90 -7.99 13.92 -4.22
CA LYS A 90 -9.30 14.27 -4.80
C LYS A 90 -9.42 13.66 -6.21
N ASP A 91 -10.31 12.69 -6.37
CA ASP A 91 -10.50 11.96 -7.64
C ASP A 91 -10.76 12.86 -8.86
N ALA A 92 -11.46 13.98 -8.66
CA ALA A 92 -11.75 14.96 -9.71
C ALA A 92 -10.48 15.62 -10.30
N GLN A 93 -9.33 15.52 -9.61
CA GLN A 93 -8.07 16.13 -10.07
C GLN A 93 -7.40 15.35 -11.19
N LEU A 94 -7.66 14.05 -11.31
CA LEU A 94 -7.04 13.23 -12.36
C LEU A 94 -7.34 13.84 -13.74
N HIS A 95 -8.61 13.90 -14.14
CA HIS A 95 -8.98 14.41 -15.47
C HIS A 95 -8.64 15.89 -15.69
N ARG A 96 -8.63 16.69 -14.62
CA ARG A 96 -8.32 18.13 -14.70
C ARG A 96 -6.86 18.40 -15.03
N LEU A 97 -5.94 17.58 -14.54
CA LEU A 97 -4.50 17.83 -14.66
C LEU A 97 -3.86 17.16 -15.86
N LEU A 98 -4.45 16.06 -16.35
CA LEU A 98 -3.84 15.29 -17.42
C LEU A 98 -3.69 16.07 -18.74
N GLN A 99 -4.70 16.83 -19.17
CA GLN A 99 -4.62 17.58 -20.42
C GLN A 99 -3.61 18.75 -20.32
N PRO A 100 -3.65 19.63 -19.30
CA PRO A 100 -2.62 20.66 -19.12
C PRO A 100 -1.20 20.11 -19.01
N LEU A 101 -1.02 18.96 -18.33
CA LEU A 101 0.28 18.31 -18.22
C LEU A 101 0.75 17.70 -19.54
N LYS A 102 -0.15 17.15 -20.34
CA LYS A 102 0.17 16.69 -21.70
C LYS A 102 0.69 17.83 -22.57
N ASP A 103 0.09 19.01 -22.45
CA ASP A 103 0.44 20.16 -23.28
C ASP A 103 1.74 20.85 -22.81
N THR A 104 2.02 20.84 -21.50
CA THR A 104 3.17 21.57 -20.93
C THR A 104 4.38 20.69 -20.60
N GLN A 105 4.16 19.46 -20.13
CA GLN A 105 5.18 18.55 -19.56
C GLN A 105 4.90 17.07 -19.91
N PRO A 106 4.76 16.69 -21.19
CA PRO A 106 4.34 15.34 -21.59
C PRO A 106 5.28 14.23 -21.11
N HIS A 107 6.57 14.53 -20.96
CA HIS A 107 7.60 13.59 -20.51
C HIS A 107 7.42 13.13 -19.04
N VAL A 108 6.65 13.88 -18.23
CA VAL A 108 6.37 13.53 -16.83
C VAL A 108 5.27 12.49 -16.71
N LEU A 109 4.41 12.34 -17.74
CA LEU A 109 3.23 11.49 -17.66
C LEU A 109 3.54 10.01 -17.36
N PRO A 110 4.54 9.35 -17.97
CA PRO A 110 4.87 7.97 -17.63
C PRO A 110 5.25 7.80 -16.15
N ALA A 111 6.14 8.66 -15.65
CA ALA A 111 6.56 8.65 -14.25
C ALA A 111 5.39 8.97 -13.31
N LEU A 112 4.49 9.88 -13.70
CA LEU A 112 3.28 10.19 -12.95
C LEU A 112 2.38 8.96 -12.79
N PHE A 113 2.08 8.25 -13.87
CA PHE A 113 1.25 7.05 -13.79
C PHE A 113 1.91 5.93 -13.00
N ASP A 114 3.22 5.74 -13.15
CA ASP A 114 3.95 4.77 -12.35
C ASP A 114 3.88 5.11 -10.84
N GLN A 115 4.04 6.38 -10.46
CA GLN A 115 3.86 6.85 -9.08
C GLN A 115 2.41 6.75 -8.57
N LEU A 116 1.41 6.94 -9.45
CA LEU A 116 0.00 6.74 -9.12
C LEU A 116 -0.28 5.27 -8.77
N PHE A 117 0.16 4.35 -9.63
CA PHE A 117 -0.03 2.92 -9.41
C PHE A 117 0.77 2.41 -8.20
N ASP A 118 1.97 2.93 -7.98
CA ASP A 118 2.77 2.61 -6.79
C ASP A 118 2.05 3.01 -5.49
N ARG A 119 1.33 4.13 -5.48
CA ARG A 119 0.53 4.52 -4.31
C ARG A 119 -0.78 3.75 -4.21
N LEU A 120 -1.41 3.43 -5.34
CA LEU A 120 -2.66 2.67 -5.37
C LEU A 120 -2.47 1.22 -4.89
N ARG A 121 -1.35 0.57 -5.24
CA ARG A 121 -1.03 -0.81 -4.83
C ARG A 121 -0.85 -0.99 -3.31
N HIS A 122 -0.63 0.11 -2.58
CA HIS A 122 -0.54 0.12 -1.11
C HIS A 122 -1.80 0.70 -0.43
N SER A 123 -2.82 1.08 -1.21
CA SER A 123 -4.00 1.78 -0.71
C SER A 123 -5.21 0.85 -0.57
N PRO A 124 -5.85 0.77 0.62
CA PRO A 124 -7.07 0.00 0.77
C PRO A 124 -8.22 0.62 -0.02
N ARG A 125 -9.11 -0.21 -0.58
CA ARG A 125 -10.39 0.21 -1.21
C ARG A 125 -10.26 1.11 -2.45
N ARG A 126 -9.09 1.19 -3.08
CA ARG A 126 -8.87 2.00 -4.30
C ARG A 126 -8.69 1.17 -5.56
N LEU A 127 -9.16 -0.07 -5.54
CA LEU A 127 -9.05 -0.96 -6.69
C LEU A 127 -9.81 -0.40 -7.90
N ARG A 128 -11.01 0.18 -7.70
CA ARG A 128 -11.76 0.80 -8.80
C ARG A 128 -11.05 2.02 -9.41
N HIS A 129 -10.38 2.83 -8.58
CA HIS A 129 -9.55 3.95 -9.05
C HIS A 129 -8.39 3.50 -9.93
N THR A 130 -7.94 2.25 -9.77
CA THR A 130 -6.90 1.67 -10.63
C THR A 130 -7.39 1.59 -12.08
N SER A 131 -8.62 1.16 -12.31
CA SER A 131 -9.23 1.16 -13.66
C SER A 131 -9.31 2.59 -14.22
N THR A 132 -9.82 3.54 -13.43
CA THR A 132 -9.96 4.94 -13.88
C THR A 132 -8.61 5.57 -14.24
N CYS A 133 -7.56 5.33 -13.45
CA CYS A 133 -6.21 5.82 -13.75
C CYS A 133 -5.67 5.16 -15.02
N PHE A 134 -5.90 3.86 -15.19
CA PHE A 134 -5.42 3.12 -16.36
C PHE A 134 -6.14 3.54 -17.65
N ASP A 135 -7.46 3.74 -17.61
CA ASP A 135 -8.22 4.25 -18.75
C ASP A 135 -7.73 5.65 -19.15
N ALA A 136 -7.44 6.51 -18.16
CA ALA A 136 -6.89 7.84 -18.41
C ALA A 136 -5.47 7.79 -19.01
N MET A 137 -4.64 6.82 -18.59
CA MET A 137 -3.33 6.57 -19.20
C MET A 137 -3.46 6.19 -20.67
N LEU A 138 -4.39 5.28 -21.01
CA LEU A 138 -4.64 4.86 -22.39
C LEU A 138 -5.18 6.00 -23.26
N GLN A 139 -6.07 6.86 -22.73
CA GLN A 139 -6.56 8.05 -23.42
C GLN A 139 -5.44 9.05 -23.79
N LEU A 140 -4.31 8.99 -23.10
CA LEU A 140 -3.13 9.79 -23.39
C LEU A 140 -2.13 9.09 -24.34
N ASN A 141 -2.51 7.94 -24.91
CA ASN A 141 -1.68 7.10 -25.77
C ASN A 141 -0.42 6.56 -25.07
N LEU A 142 -0.48 6.36 -23.74
CA LEU A 142 0.60 5.73 -22.99
C LEU A 142 0.38 4.22 -22.91
N SER A 143 1.46 3.46 -23.08
CA SER A 143 1.43 1.99 -23.00
C SER A 143 1.68 1.51 -21.57
N ALA A 144 1.09 0.37 -21.20
CA ALA A 144 1.42 -0.32 -19.95
C ALA A 144 2.91 -0.67 -19.82
N ASN A 145 3.62 -0.84 -20.94
CA ASN A 145 5.06 -1.09 -20.97
C ASN A 145 5.90 0.10 -20.45
N SER A 146 5.30 1.29 -20.31
CA SER A 146 5.96 2.45 -19.70
C SER A 146 5.99 2.39 -18.17
N LEU A 147 5.28 1.43 -17.57
CA LEU A 147 5.24 1.22 -16.12
C LEU A 147 6.28 0.19 -15.68
N THR A 148 6.64 0.23 -14.41
CA THR A 148 7.47 -0.82 -13.79
C THR A 148 6.76 -2.17 -13.83
N SER A 149 7.54 -3.26 -13.87
CA SER A 149 7.01 -4.63 -13.89
C SER A 149 6.08 -4.94 -12.71
N VAL A 150 6.38 -4.38 -11.55
CA VAL A 150 5.53 -4.51 -10.35
C VAL A 150 4.18 -3.82 -10.54
N ASN A 151 4.15 -2.62 -11.14
CA ASN A 151 2.89 -1.93 -11.42
C ASN A 151 2.10 -2.61 -12.54
N GLN A 152 2.77 -3.17 -13.55
CA GLN A 152 2.12 -4.01 -14.57
C GLN A 152 1.46 -5.25 -13.94
N ALA A 153 2.18 -5.94 -13.06
CA ALA A 153 1.65 -7.09 -12.31
C ALA A 153 0.46 -6.71 -11.41
N PHE A 154 0.57 -5.58 -10.68
CA PHE A 154 -0.52 -5.03 -9.88
C PHE A 154 -1.77 -4.75 -10.73
N LEU A 155 -1.60 -4.13 -11.89
CA LEU A 155 -2.70 -3.86 -12.82
C LEU A 155 -3.35 -5.16 -13.28
N ALA A 156 -2.56 -6.16 -13.70
CA ALA A 156 -3.08 -7.46 -14.11
C ALA A 156 -3.94 -8.10 -13.01
N ALA A 157 -3.47 -8.07 -11.76
CA ALA A 157 -4.22 -8.55 -10.60
C ALA A 157 -5.49 -7.73 -10.35
N ALA A 158 -5.43 -6.41 -10.46
CA ALA A 158 -6.55 -5.51 -10.25
C ALA A 158 -7.67 -5.75 -11.27
N PHE A 159 -7.35 -5.85 -12.56
CA PHE A 159 -8.32 -6.13 -13.61
C PHE A 159 -8.96 -7.51 -13.48
N ARG A 160 -8.18 -8.54 -13.12
CA ARG A 160 -8.73 -9.90 -12.80
C ARG A 160 -9.78 -9.82 -11.70
N VAL A 161 -9.47 -9.15 -10.58
CA VAL A 161 -10.40 -9.03 -9.45
C VAL A 161 -11.62 -8.18 -9.79
N LEU A 162 -11.45 -7.10 -10.55
CA LEU A 162 -12.57 -6.25 -10.99
C LEU A 162 -13.45 -6.92 -12.05
N ARG A 163 -13.02 -8.04 -12.64
CA ARG A 163 -13.68 -8.71 -13.78
C ARG A 163 -13.85 -7.78 -14.98
N SER A 164 -12.95 -6.81 -15.12
CA SER A 164 -12.93 -5.88 -16.25
C SER A 164 -12.09 -6.49 -17.39
N PRO A 165 -12.44 -6.26 -18.67
CA PRO A 165 -11.58 -6.64 -19.78
C PRO A 165 -10.23 -5.96 -19.60
N CYS A 166 -9.18 -6.76 -19.58
CA CYS A 166 -7.81 -6.30 -19.43
C CYS A 166 -7.19 -6.21 -20.83
N PRO A 167 -6.64 -5.06 -21.28
CA PRO A 167 -5.74 -5.06 -22.42
C PRO A 167 -4.46 -5.83 -22.06
N GLU A 168 -3.71 -6.24 -23.07
CA GLU A 168 -2.51 -7.10 -23.10
C GLU A 168 -1.47 -6.89 -21.97
N LEU A 169 -1.84 -7.14 -20.71
CA LEU A 169 -0.92 -7.18 -19.57
C LEU A 169 -0.38 -8.61 -19.45
N ALA A 170 0.94 -8.72 -19.36
CA ALA A 170 1.62 -10.00 -19.14
C ALA A 170 1.16 -10.65 -17.82
N ASP A 171 1.34 -11.97 -17.69
CA ASP A 171 1.13 -12.59 -16.39
C ASP A 171 2.14 -12.03 -15.40
N PRO A 172 1.75 -11.72 -14.14
CA PRO A 172 2.67 -11.25 -13.11
C PRO A 172 3.97 -12.05 -12.99
N LEU A 173 3.92 -13.36 -13.23
CA LEU A 173 5.09 -14.24 -13.13
C LEU A 173 6.02 -14.14 -14.34
N ASP A 174 5.55 -13.67 -15.50
CA ASP A 174 6.39 -13.55 -16.70
C ASP A 174 7.50 -12.49 -16.52
N HIS A 175 7.25 -11.51 -15.64
CA HIS A 175 8.25 -10.51 -15.25
C HIS A 175 9.44 -11.08 -14.45
N LEU A 176 9.35 -12.30 -13.93
CA LEU A 176 10.46 -12.92 -13.19
C LEU A 176 11.69 -13.17 -14.06
N SER A 177 11.50 -13.34 -15.37
CA SER A 177 12.58 -13.43 -16.37
C SER A 177 13.50 -12.19 -16.40
N THR A 178 13.01 -11.04 -15.92
CA THR A 178 13.78 -9.80 -15.82
C THR A 178 14.56 -9.66 -14.51
N LEU A 179 14.25 -10.51 -13.52
CA LEU A 179 14.81 -10.44 -12.17
C LEU A 179 15.75 -11.60 -11.84
N LEU A 180 15.54 -12.76 -12.45
CA LEU A 180 16.30 -13.99 -12.18
C LEU A 180 17.18 -14.38 -13.36
N PRO A 181 18.38 -14.95 -13.14
CA PRO A 181 19.18 -15.55 -14.21
C PRO A 181 18.37 -16.61 -14.96
N SER A 182 18.47 -16.66 -16.29
CA SER A 182 17.61 -17.48 -17.17
C SER A 182 17.55 -18.96 -16.78
N GLU A 183 18.71 -19.58 -16.51
CA GLU A 183 18.82 -21.00 -16.14
C GLU A 183 18.14 -21.33 -14.80
N PHE A 184 18.17 -20.38 -13.87
CA PHE A 184 17.51 -20.51 -12.57
C PHE A 184 16.02 -20.16 -12.66
N CYS A 185 15.67 -19.19 -13.51
CA CYS A 185 14.33 -18.65 -13.64
C CYS A 185 13.32 -19.72 -14.08
N GLU A 186 13.62 -20.53 -15.09
CA GLU A 186 12.66 -21.54 -15.60
C GLU A 186 12.37 -22.64 -14.57
N ALA A 187 13.41 -23.17 -13.92
CA ALA A 187 13.26 -24.19 -12.89
C ALA A 187 12.46 -23.65 -11.69
N TRP A 188 12.82 -22.44 -11.24
CA TRP A 188 12.15 -21.76 -10.14
C TRP A 188 10.68 -21.44 -10.47
N LEU A 189 10.40 -20.93 -11.68
CA LEU A 189 9.04 -20.65 -12.17
C LEU A 189 8.19 -21.91 -12.24
N THR A 190 8.77 -23.03 -12.66
CA THR A 190 8.08 -24.32 -12.74
C THR A 190 7.68 -24.79 -11.34
N GLU A 191 8.59 -24.72 -10.37
CA GLU A 191 8.32 -25.07 -8.97
C GLU A 191 7.28 -24.12 -8.36
N ALA A 192 7.42 -22.80 -8.57
CA ALA A 192 6.47 -21.80 -8.08
C ALA A 192 5.06 -22.01 -8.65
N ARG A 193 4.92 -22.23 -9.96
CA ARG A 193 3.63 -22.51 -10.61
C ARG A 193 3.01 -23.82 -10.09
N ALA A 194 3.82 -24.85 -9.84
CA ALA A 194 3.36 -26.09 -9.25
C ALA A 194 2.84 -25.89 -7.81
N SER A 195 3.57 -25.15 -6.97
CA SER A 195 3.16 -24.81 -5.60
C SER A 195 1.88 -23.97 -5.59
N LEU A 196 1.77 -22.97 -6.47
CA LEU A 196 0.56 -22.15 -6.62
C LEU A 196 -0.67 -22.98 -7.04
N SER A 197 -0.48 -23.92 -7.97
CA SER A 197 -1.55 -24.81 -8.43
C SER A 197 -2.05 -25.75 -7.32
N ARG A 198 -1.11 -26.30 -6.54
CA ARG A 198 -1.40 -27.16 -5.38
C ARG A 198 -1.86 -26.39 -4.14
N GLN A 199 -1.80 -25.05 -4.17
CA GLN A 199 -1.99 -24.18 -3.00
C GLN A 199 -1.02 -24.52 -1.84
N ASP A 200 0.16 -25.02 -2.18
CA ASP A 200 1.25 -25.27 -1.23
C ASP A 200 1.99 -23.96 -0.94
N PHE A 201 1.40 -23.15 -0.06
CA PHE A 201 1.97 -21.86 0.32
C PHE A 201 3.23 -22.02 1.19
N VAL A 202 3.36 -23.10 1.94
CA VAL A 202 4.56 -23.35 2.75
C VAL A 202 5.75 -23.63 1.83
N GLY A 203 5.60 -24.55 0.87
CA GLY A 203 6.63 -24.82 -0.14
C GLY A 203 6.98 -23.59 -0.98
N LEU A 204 5.99 -22.74 -1.29
CA LEU A 204 6.26 -21.46 -1.97
C LEU A 204 7.11 -20.50 -1.13
N LEU A 205 6.89 -20.45 0.19
CA LEU A 205 7.67 -19.62 1.11
C LEU A 205 9.08 -20.17 1.30
N GLU A 206 9.26 -21.49 1.32
CA GLU A 206 10.58 -22.13 1.32
C GLU A 206 11.35 -21.84 0.02
N LEU A 207 10.66 -21.90 -1.12
CA LEU A 207 11.23 -21.57 -2.43
C LEU A 207 11.71 -20.11 -2.49
N LEU A 208 10.97 -19.19 -1.89
CA LEU A 208 11.36 -17.78 -1.73
C LEU A 208 12.60 -17.59 -0.84
N GLN A 209 12.81 -18.44 0.16
CA GLN A 209 14.00 -18.36 1.02
C GLN A 209 15.30 -18.73 0.30
N ARG A 210 15.21 -19.38 -0.87
CA ARG A 210 16.37 -19.67 -1.72
C ARG A 210 16.91 -18.45 -2.47
N LEU A 211 16.16 -17.34 -2.47
CA LEU A 211 16.55 -16.08 -3.09
C LEU A 211 17.30 -15.18 -2.12
N ASP A 212 18.17 -14.32 -2.64
CA ASP A 212 18.76 -13.26 -1.82
C ASP A 212 17.67 -12.29 -1.31
N PRO A 213 17.86 -11.66 -0.13
CA PRO A 213 16.80 -10.85 0.48
C PRO A 213 16.27 -9.70 -0.38
N LYS A 214 17.09 -9.10 -1.25
CA LYS A 214 16.66 -7.97 -2.09
C LYS A 214 15.76 -8.45 -3.22
N THR A 215 16.17 -9.51 -3.91
CA THR A 215 15.39 -10.11 -5.00
C THR A 215 14.11 -10.76 -4.46
N ARG A 216 14.20 -11.41 -3.30
CA ARG A 216 13.07 -12.09 -2.65
C ARG A 216 11.86 -11.18 -2.48
N ASP A 217 12.06 -9.95 -2.01
CA ASP A 217 10.95 -9.05 -1.72
C ASP A 217 10.21 -8.64 -3.00
N THR A 218 10.92 -8.36 -4.10
CA THR A 218 10.29 -8.07 -5.41
C THR A 218 9.63 -9.31 -6.02
N VAL A 219 10.27 -10.47 -5.94
CA VAL A 219 9.66 -11.74 -6.42
C VAL A 219 8.40 -12.08 -5.64
N PHE A 220 8.40 -11.81 -4.33
CA PHE A 220 7.23 -11.97 -3.48
C PHE A 220 6.07 -11.07 -3.95
N GLU A 221 6.33 -9.83 -4.35
CA GLU A 221 5.31 -8.92 -4.88
C GLU A 221 4.65 -9.48 -6.14
N LEU A 222 5.45 -9.97 -7.09
CA LEU A 222 4.94 -10.58 -8.32
C LEU A 222 4.13 -11.84 -8.04
N LEU A 223 4.60 -12.69 -7.11
CA LEU A 223 3.83 -13.85 -6.65
C LEU A 223 2.50 -13.43 -6.02
N ALA A 224 2.50 -12.43 -5.14
CA ALA A 224 1.29 -11.95 -4.48
C ALA A 224 0.25 -11.46 -5.49
N TYR A 225 0.66 -10.83 -6.59
CA TYR A 225 -0.22 -10.38 -7.67
C TYR A 225 -0.66 -11.50 -8.62
N SER A 226 0.02 -12.66 -8.63
CA SER A 226 -0.44 -13.85 -9.37
C SER A 226 -1.61 -14.58 -8.69
N LEU A 227 -1.83 -14.36 -7.38
CA LEU A 227 -2.79 -15.10 -6.57
C LEU A 227 -4.26 -14.70 -6.76
N PRO A 228 -4.62 -13.41 -6.92
CA PRO A 228 -6.01 -13.03 -7.13
C PRO A 228 -6.56 -13.61 -8.45
N GLY A 229 -7.72 -14.26 -8.34
CA GLY A 229 -8.47 -14.81 -9.45
C GLY A 229 -9.59 -13.87 -9.90
N PHE A 230 -10.40 -14.33 -10.86
CA PHE A 230 -11.55 -13.58 -11.37
C PHE A 230 -12.58 -13.32 -10.26
N GLY A 231 -12.60 -12.10 -9.73
CA GLY A 231 -13.45 -11.73 -8.58
C GLY A 231 -13.09 -12.42 -7.26
N GLU A 232 -11.93 -13.06 -7.15
CA GLU A 232 -11.57 -13.89 -5.99
C GLU A 232 -10.21 -13.49 -5.39
N THR A 233 -10.18 -13.34 -4.06
CA THR A 233 -8.94 -13.04 -3.30
C THR A 233 -8.64 -14.09 -2.23
N SER A 234 -9.27 -15.28 -2.30
CA SER A 234 -9.13 -16.36 -1.30
C SER A 234 -7.70 -16.89 -1.20
N ARG A 235 -7.01 -17.10 -2.33
CA ARG A 235 -5.64 -17.62 -2.36
C ARG A 235 -4.64 -16.65 -1.73
N LEU A 236 -4.82 -15.35 -1.97
CA LEU A 236 -4.04 -14.31 -1.30
C LEU A 236 -4.25 -14.32 0.22
N ARG A 237 -5.49 -14.54 0.69
CA ARG A 237 -5.78 -14.69 2.12
C ARG A 237 -5.13 -15.94 2.72
N LYS A 238 -5.13 -17.07 2.00
CA LYS A 238 -4.47 -18.30 2.44
C LYS A 238 -2.94 -18.14 2.54
N LEU A 239 -2.32 -17.42 1.60
CA LEU A 239 -0.90 -17.08 1.69
C LEU A 239 -0.61 -16.23 2.94
N LEU A 240 -1.40 -15.17 3.20
CA LEU A 240 -1.23 -14.34 4.40
C LEU A 240 -1.36 -15.14 5.70
N LEU A 241 -2.29 -16.09 5.73
CA LEU A 241 -2.46 -17.01 6.84
C LEU A 241 -1.23 -17.90 7.03
N ALA A 242 -0.74 -18.53 5.97
CA ALA A 242 0.45 -19.38 6.03
C ALA A 242 1.69 -18.61 6.55
N ILE A 243 1.87 -17.35 6.11
CA ILE A 243 2.95 -16.49 6.61
C ILE A 243 2.78 -16.19 8.10
N ALA A 244 1.55 -15.93 8.55
CA ALA A 244 1.24 -15.67 9.96
C ALA A 244 1.50 -16.91 10.84
N GLU A 245 1.13 -18.10 10.36
CA GLU A 245 1.36 -19.39 11.04
C GLU A 245 2.86 -19.69 11.21
N LEU A 246 3.68 -19.33 10.22
CA LEU A 246 5.14 -19.40 10.31
C LEU A 246 5.76 -18.32 11.20
N SER A 247 4.95 -17.45 11.81
CA SER A 247 5.40 -16.36 12.70
C SER A 247 6.41 -15.41 12.06
N ASN A 248 6.40 -15.26 10.72
CA ASN A 248 7.31 -14.39 10.00
C ASN A 248 6.75 -12.96 9.91
N GLY A 249 6.97 -12.17 10.96
CA GLY A 249 6.47 -10.80 11.08
C GLY A 249 6.86 -9.87 9.91
N PRO A 250 8.14 -9.79 9.52
CA PRO A 250 8.58 -8.94 8.40
C PRO A 250 7.91 -9.30 7.07
N LEU A 251 7.84 -10.60 6.75
CA LEU A 251 7.21 -11.06 5.52
C LEU A 251 5.70 -10.83 5.54
N LEU A 252 5.06 -11.02 6.70
CA LEU A 252 3.63 -10.73 6.88
C LEU A 252 3.35 -9.25 6.64
N ARG A 253 4.24 -8.35 7.06
CA ARG A 253 4.13 -6.91 6.81
C ARG A 253 4.15 -6.62 5.31
N LEU A 254 5.18 -7.11 4.63
CA LEU A 254 5.37 -6.93 3.19
C LEU A 254 4.16 -7.45 2.41
N ALA A 255 3.74 -8.67 2.74
CA ALA A 255 2.59 -9.30 2.10
C ALA A 255 1.30 -8.52 2.31
N THR A 256 1.09 -8.03 3.53
CA THR A 256 -0.11 -7.27 3.85
C THR A 256 -0.16 -5.92 3.17
N HIS A 257 0.98 -5.23 3.04
CA HIS A 257 1.06 -3.97 2.29
C HIS A 257 0.66 -4.15 0.83
N ASN A 258 1.22 -5.16 0.16
CA ASN A 258 0.95 -5.44 -1.25
C ASN A 258 -0.44 -6.03 -1.50
N ALA A 259 -0.97 -6.79 -0.53
CA ALA A 259 -2.33 -7.34 -0.60
C ALA A 259 -3.42 -6.30 -0.32
N ARG A 260 -3.07 -5.16 0.27
CA ARG A 260 -4.02 -4.20 0.85
C ARG A 260 -5.16 -3.76 -0.07
N PRO A 261 -4.96 -3.54 -1.39
CA PRO A 261 -6.05 -3.20 -2.31
C PRO A 261 -7.09 -4.31 -2.48
N PHE A 262 -6.68 -5.56 -2.25
CA PHE A 262 -7.47 -6.78 -2.49
C PHE A 262 -8.11 -7.35 -1.21
N LEU A 263 -7.76 -6.81 -0.05
CA LEU A 263 -8.29 -7.27 1.22
C LEU A 263 -9.59 -6.54 1.59
N PRO A 264 -10.58 -7.26 2.15
CA PRO A 264 -11.72 -6.64 2.80
C PRO A 264 -11.28 -5.63 3.87
N SER A 265 -12.13 -4.65 4.11
CA SER A 265 -11.76 -3.58 5.03
C SER A 265 -11.52 -4.06 6.44
N GLY A 266 -10.47 -3.53 7.07
CA GLY A 266 -10.04 -3.94 8.40
C GLY A 266 -9.08 -5.12 8.37
N LEU A 267 -9.22 -6.08 7.44
CA LEU A 267 -8.36 -7.28 7.39
C LEU A 267 -6.89 -6.95 7.12
N GLY A 268 -6.62 -5.97 6.24
CA GLY A 268 -5.25 -5.48 6.03
C GLY A 268 -4.65 -4.87 7.29
N ASP A 269 -5.39 -3.98 7.98
CA ASP A 269 -4.92 -3.38 9.23
C ASP A 269 -4.74 -4.43 10.33
N ALA A 270 -5.55 -5.49 10.26
CA ALA A 270 -5.49 -6.66 11.12
C ALA A 270 -4.15 -7.39 10.98
N TYR A 271 -3.78 -7.80 9.76
CA TYR A 271 -2.51 -8.50 9.53
C TYR A 271 -1.29 -7.61 9.80
N LEU A 272 -1.38 -6.29 9.58
CA LEU A 272 -0.33 -5.36 9.99
C LEU A 272 -0.15 -5.36 11.51
N ALA A 273 -1.24 -5.37 12.28
CA ALA A 273 -1.16 -5.47 13.74
C ALA A 273 -0.54 -6.80 14.20
N VAL A 274 -0.86 -7.92 13.55
CA VAL A 274 -0.21 -9.23 13.82
C VAL A 274 1.29 -9.13 13.54
N SER A 275 1.65 -8.59 12.37
CA SER A 275 3.05 -8.39 11.99
C SER A 275 3.82 -7.57 13.02
N ASP A 276 3.23 -6.47 13.51
CA ASP A 276 3.85 -5.63 14.53
C ASP A 276 4.12 -6.40 15.82
N VAL A 277 3.16 -7.21 16.27
CA VAL A 277 3.32 -8.06 17.46
C VAL A 277 4.41 -9.11 17.24
N LEU A 278 4.44 -9.79 16.10
CA LEU A 278 5.48 -10.78 15.77
C LEU A 278 6.86 -10.13 15.73
N CYS A 279 6.99 -8.95 15.11
CA CYS A 279 8.24 -8.19 15.08
C CYS A 279 8.70 -7.75 16.49
N LEU A 280 7.77 -7.40 17.38
CA LEU A 280 8.07 -7.04 18.77
C LEU A 280 8.43 -8.27 19.62
N GLY A 281 7.78 -9.41 19.38
CA GLY A 281 8.11 -10.69 20.01
C GLY A 281 9.54 -11.13 19.71
N MET A 282 10.01 -10.93 18.47
CA MET A 282 11.40 -11.17 18.09
C MET A 282 12.38 -10.23 18.82
N LYS A 283 11.98 -8.99 19.10
CA LYS A 283 12.80 -8.04 19.88
C LYS A 283 12.83 -8.37 21.38
N ARG A 284 11.81 -9.01 21.95
CA ARG A 284 11.78 -9.39 23.38
C ARG A 284 12.80 -10.47 23.75
N ASN A 285 13.24 -11.29 22.78
CA ASN A 285 14.34 -12.25 22.99
C ASN A 285 15.73 -11.59 23.02
N VAL A 286 15.82 -10.28 22.76
CA VAL A 286 17.03 -9.45 22.89
C VAL A 286 16.69 -8.31 23.84
N GLY A 287 16.83 -8.57 25.15
CA GLY A 287 16.26 -7.75 26.22
C GLY A 287 16.29 -6.24 26.01
N VAL A 288 15.10 -5.64 25.80
CA VAL A 288 14.87 -4.19 25.91
C VAL A 288 13.45 -3.95 26.44
N ILE A 289 13.37 -3.02 27.39
CA ILE A 289 12.21 -2.54 28.17
C ILE A 289 11.16 -1.88 27.25
N ILE A 290 9.87 -2.15 27.50
CA ILE A 290 8.73 -1.54 26.79
C ILE A 290 8.52 -0.11 27.31
N PRO A 291 8.45 0.93 26.44
CA PRO A 291 7.88 2.21 26.83
C PRO A 291 6.35 2.07 26.92
N ALA A 292 5.80 2.42 28.07
CA ALA A 292 4.36 2.56 28.27
C ALA A 292 3.79 3.56 27.26
N GLY A 293 3.02 3.08 26.27
CA GLY A 293 2.48 3.99 25.24
C GLY A 293 1.80 3.36 24.03
N LEU A 294 1.21 2.16 24.13
CA LEU A 294 0.34 1.65 23.05
C LEU A 294 -0.96 2.47 23.04
N SER A 295 -1.12 3.34 22.03
CA SER A 295 -2.29 4.21 21.90
C SER A 295 -3.59 3.42 21.65
N ALA A 296 -4.72 3.99 22.08
CA ALA A 296 -6.08 3.41 21.96
C ALA A 296 -6.49 2.98 20.52
N THR A 297 -5.81 3.51 19.49
CA THR A 297 -6.00 3.11 18.09
C THR A 297 -5.47 1.70 17.79
N HIS A 298 -4.38 1.28 18.44
CA HIS A 298 -3.81 -0.06 18.28
C HIS A 298 -4.71 -1.13 18.91
N TYR A 299 -5.30 -0.83 20.07
CA TYR A 299 -6.32 -1.68 20.70
C TYR A 299 -7.58 -1.85 19.85
N ARG A 300 -8.02 -0.78 19.18
CA ARG A 300 -9.19 -0.83 18.28
C ARG A 300 -8.90 -1.66 17.03
N GLY A 301 -7.69 -1.60 16.48
CA GLY A 301 -7.24 -2.44 15.35
C GLY A 301 -7.15 -3.91 15.73
N LEU A 302 -6.52 -4.23 16.86
CA LEU A 302 -6.36 -5.59 17.38
C LEU A 302 -7.71 -6.23 17.71
N ARG A 303 -8.65 -5.48 18.31
CA ARG A 303 -10.01 -5.97 18.56
C ARG A 303 -10.78 -6.22 17.26
N LYS A 304 -10.64 -5.35 16.26
CA LYS A 304 -11.26 -5.55 14.93
C LYS A 304 -10.68 -6.75 14.20
N LEU A 305 -9.38 -7.02 14.36
CA LEU A 305 -8.73 -8.23 13.86
C LEU A 305 -9.35 -9.49 14.46
N LEU A 306 -9.43 -9.58 15.79
CA LEU A 306 -9.95 -10.78 16.46
C LEU A 306 -11.43 -10.99 16.14
N LEU A 307 -12.22 -9.91 16.03
CA LEU A 307 -13.60 -9.98 15.53
C LEU A 307 -13.67 -10.45 14.08
N ALA A 308 -12.88 -9.87 13.18
CA ALA A 308 -12.90 -10.26 11.76
C ALA A 308 -12.45 -11.72 11.55
N ILE A 309 -11.47 -12.21 12.32
CA ILE A 309 -11.08 -13.62 12.26
C ILE A 309 -12.19 -14.53 12.81
N ALA A 310 -12.83 -14.14 13.92
CA ALA A 310 -13.97 -14.87 14.45
C ALA A 310 -15.16 -14.91 13.47
N GLU A 311 -15.44 -13.81 12.78
CA GLU A 311 -16.47 -13.72 11.73
C GLU A 311 -16.15 -14.55 10.49
N LEU A 312 -14.86 -14.81 10.23
CA LEU A 312 -14.40 -15.70 9.15
C LEU A 312 -14.40 -17.18 9.57
N SER A 313 -14.88 -17.51 10.77
CA SER A 313 -14.93 -18.88 11.33
C SER A 313 -13.60 -19.62 11.29
N ASN A 314 -12.47 -18.90 11.42
CA ASN A 314 -11.15 -19.50 11.35
C ASN A 314 -10.56 -19.64 12.76
N GLY A 315 -10.89 -20.76 13.42
CA GLY A 315 -10.44 -21.11 14.77
C GLY A 315 -8.92 -21.09 14.96
N PRO A 316 -8.11 -21.78 14.13
CA PRO A 316 -6.65 -21.79 14.26
C PRO A 316 -6.03 -20.38 14.24
N LEU A 317 -6.45 -19.53 13.29
CA LEU A 317 -5.96 -18.15 13.18
C LEU A 317 -6.44 -17.31 14.37
N LEU A 318 -7.68 -17.50 14.83
CA LEU A 318 -8.21 -16.77 15.97
C LEU A 318 -7.40 -17.12 17.22
N ARG A 319 -7.06 -18.40 17.40
CA ARG A 319 -6.27 -18.88 18.53
C ARG A 319 -4.86 -18.29 18.52
N LEU A 320 -4.17 -18.35 17.38
CA LEU A 320 -2.83 -17.81 17.20
C LEU A 320 -2.80 -16.29 17.41
N ALA A 321 -3.73 -15.57 16.77
CA ALA A 321 -3.84 -14.12 16.91
C ALA A 321 -4.14 -13.73 18.36
N THR A 322 -5.02 -14.47 19.04
CA THR A 322 -5.39 -14.21 20.43
C THR A 322 -4.24 -14.51 21.40
N HIS A 323 -3.49 -15.59 21.20
CA HIS A 323 -2.31 -15.91 22.01
C HIS A 323 -1.25 -14.81 21.93
N ASN A 324 -0.97 -14.30 20.72
CA ASN A 324 -0.03 -13.22 20.51
C ASN A 324 -0.56 -11.86 20.99
N ALA A 325 -1.87 -11.64 20.88
CA ALA A 325 -2.55 -10.43 21.35
C ALA A 325 -2.70 -10.36 22.87
N ARG A 326 -2.64 -11.50 23.58
CA ARG A 326 -2.97 -11.64 25.02
C ARG A 326 -2.33 -10.58 25.94
N PRO A 327 -1.05 -10.20 25.78
CA PRO A 327 -0.42 -9.16 26.60
C PRO A 327 -1.01 -7.75 26.39
N PHE A 328 -1.80 -7.58 25.34
CA PHE A 328 -2.37 -6.32 24.87
C PHE A 328 -3.90 -6.35 24.87
N LEU A 329 -4.53 -7.36 25.46
CA LEU A 329 -5.98 -7.43 25.60
C LEU A 329 -6.39 -7.09 27.04
N PRO A 330 -7.55 -6.44 27.24
CA PRO A 330 -8.16 -6.34 28.57
C PRO A 330 -8.34 -7.74 29.17
N SER A 331 -8.18 -7.85 30.49
CA SER A 331 -8.33 -9.11 31.23
C SER A 331 -9.63 -9.83 30.87
N GLY A 332 -9.54 -11.13 30.56
CA GLY A 332 -10.68 -11.99 30.20
C GLY A 332 -11.12 -11.93 28.72
N LEU A 333 -10.74 -10.89 27.96
CA LEU A 333 -11.11 -10.78 26.55
C LEU A 333 -10.33 -11.76 25.66
N GLY A 334 -9.05 -12.00 26.00
CA GLY A 334 -8.23 -13.02 25.35
C GLY A 334 -8.75 -14.43 25.60
N ASP A 335 -9.19 -14.73 26.82
CA ASP A 335 -9.73 -16.05 27.14
C ASP A 335 -11.07 -16.29 26.42
N ALA A 336 -11.88 -15.24 26.22
CA ALA A 336 -13.10 -15.31 25.42
C ALA A 336 -12.84 -15.60 23.94
N TYR A 337 -11.87 -14.95 23.29
CA TYR A 337 -11.53 -15.25 21.90
C TYR A 337 -10.86 -16.62 21.74
N LEU A 338 -10.10 -17.09 22.73
CA LEU A 338 -9.58 -18.47 22.73
C LEU A 338 -10.73 -19.48 22.84
N ALA A 339 -11.70 -19.26 23.73
CA ALA A 339 -12.89 -20.11 23.83
C ALA A 339 -13.69 -20.12 22.51
N VAL A 340 -13.86 -18.96 21.85
CA VAL A 340 -14.48 -18.90 20.52
C VAL A 340 -13.64 -19.63 19.47
N SER A 341 -12.31 -19.54 19.55
CA SER A 341 -11.41 -20.25 18.62
C SER A 341 -11.53 -21.77 18.74
N ASP A 342 -11.81 -22.28 19.94
CA ASP A 342 -11.93 -23.70 20.26
C ASP A 342 -13.27 -24.28 19.78
N VAL A 343 -14.30 -23.44 19.70
CA VAL A 343 -15.63 -23.79 19.14
C VAL A 343 -15.64 -23.73 17.61
N LEU A 344 -14.76 -22.94 17.00
CA LEU A 344 -14.62 -22.78 15.55
C LEU A 344 -13.66 -23.81 14.92
N TRP A 345 -13.34 -24.90 15.64
CA TRP A 345 -12.50 -26.00 15.18
C TRP A 345 -13.31 -27.18 14.66
#